data_AF-W4RI05-F1
#
_entry.id   AF-W4RI05-F1
#
_cell.length_a   1.000
_cell.length_b   1.000
_cell.length_c   1.000
_cell.angle_alpha   90.00
_cell.angle_beta   90.00
_cell.angle_gamma   90.00
#
_symmetry.space_group_name_H-M   'P 1'
#
loop_
_entity.id
_entity.type
_entity.pdbx_description
1 polymer ?
#
loop_
_entity_poly.entity_id
_entity_poly.type
_entity_poly.pdbx_seq_one_letter_code
_entity_poly.pdbx_strand_id
1 'polypeptide(L)'
;MGYNLVLNLMENGHEAVANDINEEAMQKIKAEGAEIAADYKTMVDMLPKPRVIWLMIPAGDLVDQVIEKFTPYLEEGDILIDGGNSNYKDTLRRAEKLSAAGIQFMDVGTSGGMEGARNGACTMIGGDAEVFAHVEPIFKDISIENGYLYTGKVGSGIS
;
A
#
# COMPACT_ATOMS: atom_id res chain seq x y z
N MET A 1 -2.59 -2.06 11.69
CA MET A 1 -3.48 -1.72 10.55
C MET A 1 -3.26 -2.65 9.37
N GLY A 2 -2.02 -2.87 8.92
CA GLY A 2 -1.72 -3.79 7.80
C GLY A 2 -2.35 -5.18 7.89
N TYR A 3 -2.26 -5.84 9.06
CA TYR A 3 -2.92 -7.14 9.29
C TYR A 3 -4.42 -7.14 8.93
N ASN A 4 -5.17 -6.16 9.41
CA ASN A 4 -6.61 -6.06 9.14
C ASN A 4 -6.90 -5.72 7.68
N LEU A 5 -6.05 -4.92 7.04
CA LEU A 5 -6.16 -4.61 5.62
C LEU A 5 -5.97 -5.88 4.78
N VAL A 6 -4.98 -6.72 5.10
CA VAL A 6 -4.75 -8.00 4.41
C VAL A 6 -5.96 -8.93 4.56
N LEU A 7 -6.55 -9.03 5.76
CA LEU A 7 -7.78 -9.80 5.95
C LEU A 7 -8.93 -9.27 5.09
N ASN A 8 -9.13 -7.95 5.06
CA ASN A 8 -10.19 -7.32 4.26
C ASN A 8 -9.97 -7.55 2.76
N LEU A 9 -8.73 -7.48 2.28
CA LEU A 9 -8.38 -7.80 0.89
C LEU A 9 -8.74 -9.25 0.54
N MET A 10 -8.32 -10.21 1.36
CA MET A 10 -8.59 -11.63 1.10
C MET A 10 -10.07 -11.99 1.13
N GLU A 11 -10.84 -11.38 2.04
CA GLU A 11 -12.29 -11.61 2.11
C GLU A 11 -13.04 -11.05 0.90
N ASN A 12 -12.49 -10.02 0.26
CA ASN A 12 -12.99 -9.48 -0.99
C ASN A 12 -12.40 -10.15 -2.25
N GLY A 13 -11.71 -11.28 -2.08
CA GLY A 13 -11.21 -12.11 -3.18
C GLY A 13 -9.90 -11.64 -3.80
N HIS A 14 -9.17 -10.72 -3.15
CA HIS A 14 -7.83 -10.32 -3.57
C HIS A 14 -6.77 -11.25 -2.99
N GLU A 15 -5.80 -11.63 -3.81
CA GLU A 15 -4.59 -12.31 -3.34
C GLU A 15 -3.65 -11.29 -2.70
N ALA A 16 -3.14 -11.60 -1.51
CA ALA A 16 -2.25 -10.71 -0.77
C ALA A 16 -1.03 -11.47 -0.26
N VAL A 17 0.15 -10.90 -0.50
CA VAL A 17 1.42 -11.36 0.06
C VAL A 17 1.82 -10.41 1.19
N ALA A 18 1.99 -10.94 2.40
CA ALA A 18 2.35 -10.15 3.57
C ALA A 18 3.86 -10.24 3.88
N ASN A 19 4.41 -9.14 4.40
CA ASN A 19 5.72 -9.09 5.02
C ASN A 19 5.70 -8.08 6.18
N ASP A 20 6.28 -8.45 7.32
CA ASP A 20 6.40 -7.61 8.52
C ASP A 20 7.63 -8.07 9.32
N ILE A 21 8.25 -7.15 10.06
CA ILE A 21 9.35 -7.46 10.98
C ILE A 21 8.86 -8.23 12.23
N ASN A 22 7.56 -8.19 12.51
CA ASN A 22 6.93 -8.88 13.62
C ASN A 22 6.56 -10.32 13.23
N GLU A 23 7.38 -11.28 13.66
CA GLU A 23 7.17 -12.70 13.39
C GLU A 23 5.83 -13.23 13.90
N GLU A 24 5.33 -12.73 15.03
CA GLU A 24 4.04 -13.17 15.58
C GLU A 24 2.89 -12.74 14.66
N ALA A 25 2.93 -11.50 14.15
CA ALA A 25 1.95 -11.02 13.17
C ALA A 25 2.00 -11.85 11.87
N MET A 26 3.19 -12.21 11.43
CA MET A 26 3.40 -13.05 10.25
C MET A 26 2.85 -14.47 10.42
N GLN A 27 3.05 -15.10 11.58
CA GLN A 27 2.45 -16.42 11.84
C GLN A 27 0.93 -16.35 11.94
N LYS A 28 0.39 -15.29 12.55
CA LYS A 28 -1.06 -15.07 12.62
C LYS A 28 -1.67 -14.93 11.23
N ILE A 29 -1.15 -14.04 10.38
CA ILE A 29 -1.76 -13.78 9.08
C ILE A 29 -1.62 -14.98 8.13
N LYS A 30 -0.53 -15.73 8.26
CA LYS A 30 -0.37 -17.01 7.56
C LYS A 30 -1.42 -18.04 7.98
N ALA A 31 -1.75 -18.11 9.27
CA ALA A 31 -2.79 -19.02 9.76
C ALA A 31 -4.20 -18.65 9.25
N GLU A 32 -4.41 -17.38 8.90
CA GLU A 32 -5.64 -16.89 8.24
C GLU A 32 -5.66 -17.16 6.72
N GLY A 33 -4.58 -17.70 6.16
CA GLY A 33 -4.50 -18.11 4.76
C GLY A 33 -3.72 -17.16 3.84
N ALA A 34 -3.15 -16.07 4.35
CA ALA A 34 -2.33 -15.19 3.52
C ALA A 34 -1.01 -15.85 3.12
N GLU A 35 -0.55 -15.56 1.91
CA GLU A 35 0.82 -15.85 1.53
C GLU A 35 1.77 -14.90 2.27
N ILE A 36 2.95 -15.41 2.64
CA ILE A 36 3.96 -14.61 3.34
C ILE A 36 5.30 -14.68 2.62
N ALA A 37 5.98 -13.55 2.54
CA ALA A 37 7.33 -13.46 1.98
C ALA A 37 8.36 -13.27 3.10
N ALA A 38 9.50 -13.97 3.00
CA ALA A 38 10.59 -13.87 3.97
C ALA A 38 11.41 -12.58 3.82
N ASP A 39 11.44 -12.00 2.61
CA ASP A 39 12.15 -10.78 2.28
C ASP A 39 11.47 -10.02 1.13
N TYR A 40 11.93 -8.79 0.89
CA TYR A 40 11.36 -7.90 -0.12
C TYR A 40 11.50 -8.42 -1.55
N LYS A 41 12.60 -9.11 -1.88
CA LYS A 41 12.79 -9.67 -3.21
C LYS A 41 11.78 -10.79 -3.46
N THR A 42 11.63 -11.69 -2.50
CA THR A 42 10.67 -12.79 -2.56
C THR A 42 9.24 -12.25 -2.67
N MET A 43 8.90 -11.20 -1.92
CA MET A 43 7.61 -10.53 -2.03
C MET A 43 7.35 -10.01 -3.44
N VAL A 44 8.33 -9.31 -4.03
CA VAL A 44 8.25 -8.76 -5.40
C VAL A 44 8.13 -9.86 -6.45
N ASP A 45 8.81 -10.98 -6.28
CA ASP A 45 8.76 -12.13 -7.21
C ASP A 45 7.42 -12.87 -7.18
N MET A 46 6.67 -12.78 -6.07
CA MET A 46 5.35 -13.40 -5.91
C MET A 46 4.21 -12.57 -6.48
N LEU A 47 4.44 -11.28 -6.78
CA LEU A 47 3.40 -10.37 -7.26
C LEU A 47 3.31 -10.36 -8.80
N PRO A 48 2.10 -10.31 -9.38
CA PRO A 48 1.93 -10.08 -10.80
C PRO A 48 2.36 -8.66 -11.18
N LYS A 49 2.69 -8.45 -12.47
CA LYS A 49 3.00 -7.13 -13.02
C LYS A 49 1.75 -6.45 -13.60
N PRO A 50 1.59 -5.11 -13.48
CA PRO A 50 2.42 -4.23 -12.67
C PRO A 50 2.21 -4.53 -11.18
N ARG A 51 3.29 -4.50 -10.40
CA ARG A 51 3.23 -4.88 -8.99
C ARG A 51 2.63 -3.76 -8.17
N VAL A 52 1.75 -4.11 -7.23
CA VAL A 52 1.16 -3.16 -6.28
C VAL A 52 1.67 -3.50 -4.88
N ILE A 53 2.44 -2.59 -4.29
CA ILE A 53 3.01 -2.75 -2.95
C ILE A 53 2.45 -1.66 -2.05
N TRP A 54 1.71 -2.07 -1.02
CA TRP A 54 1.08 -1.15 -0.07
C TRP A 54 1.80 -1.15 1.27
N LEU A 55 2.45 -0.03 1.58
CA LEU A 55 3.17 0.20 2.84
C LEU A 55 2.20 0.67 3.93
N MET A 56 2.08 -0.12 4.99
CA MET A 56 1.25 0.18 6.18
C MET A 56 2.13 0.26 7.44
N ILE A 57 3.14 1.12 7.40
CA ILE A 57 4.17 1.27 8.44
C ILE A 57 4.17 2.68 9.05
N PRO A 58 4.78 2.87 10.24
CA PRO A 58 4.89 4.19 10.86
C PRO A 58 5.55 5.23 9.95
N ALA A 59 4.99 6.44 9.93
CA ALA A 59 5.52 7.57 9.20
C ALA A 59 6.94 7.96 9.66
N GLY A 60 7.69 8.59 8.74
CA GLY A 60 9.06 9.04 8.94
C GLY A 60 10.08 8.20 8.17
N ASP A 61 11.32 8.19 8.65
CA ASP A 61 12.49 7.61 7.95
C ASP A 61 12.34 6.11 7.63
N LEU A 62 11.52 5.39 8.39
CA LEU A 62 11.29 3.96 8.15
C LEU A 62 10.64 3.72 6.77
N VAL A 63 9.77 4.62 6.32
CA VAL A 63 9.16 4.51 4.98
C VAL A 63 10.23 4.66 3.91
N ASP A 64 11.11 5.64 4.03
CA ASP A 64 12.21 5.85 3.09
C ASP A 64 13.16 4.63 3.04
N GLN A 65 13.50 4.05 4.19
CA GLN A 65 14.33 2.85 4.27
C GLN A 65 13.67 1.64 3.62
N VAL A 66 12.36 1.46 3.79
CA VAL A 66 11.63 0.35 3.18
C VAL A 66 11.52 0.53 1.67
N ILE A 67 11.21 1.76 1.20
CA ILE A 67 11.21 2.09 -0.23
C ILE A 67 12.57 1.73 -0.85
N GLU A 68 13.68 2.15 -0.24
CA GLU A 68 15.04 1.87 -0.74
C GLU A 68 15.36 0.38 -0.83
N LYS A 69 14.76 -0.45 0.03
CA LYS A 69 14.94 -1.92 -0.02
C LYS A 69 14.09 -2.58 -1.11
N PHE A 70 12.96 -1.99 -1.47
CA PHE A 70 12.12 -2.48 -2.57
C PHE A 70 12.65 -2.06 -3.94
N THR A 71 13.06 -0.79 -4.09
CA THR A 71 13.45 -0.19 -5.37
C THR A 71 14.38 -1.04 -6.25
N PRO A 72 15.42 -1.74 -5.74
CA PRO A 72 16.30 -2.56 -6.56
C PRO A 72 15.63 -3.74 -7.26
N TYR A 73 14.42 -4.12 -6.84
CA TYR A 73 13.67 -5.26 -7.37
C TYR A 73 12.46 -4.83 -8.21
N LEU A 74 12.11 -3.54 -8.20
CA LEU A 74 10.98 -2.99 -8.94
C LEU A 74 11.37 -2.65 -10.38
N GLU A 75 10.38 -2.66 -11.25
CA GLU A 75 10.51 -2.30 -12.65
C GLU A 75 9.64 -1.09 -12.99
N GLU A 76 9.87 -0.52 -14.18
CA GLU A 76 9.07 0.61 -14.68
C GLU A 76 7.58 0.24 -14.71
N GLY A 77 6.75 1.10 -14.14
CA GLY A 77 5.31 0.91 -14.03
C GLY A 77 4.84 0.20 -12.76
N ASP A 78 5.74 -0.36 -11.93
CA ASP A 78 5.37 -0.86 -10.61
C ASP A 78 4.88 0.27 -9.70
N ILE A 79 3.99 -0.05 -8.76
CA ILE A 79 3.23 0.90 -7.95
C ILE A 79 3.54 0.70 -6.47
N LEU A 80 4.02 1.76 -5.83
CA LEU A 80 4.17 1.86 -4.37
C LEU A 80 3.08 2.78 -3.80
N ILE A 81 2.38 2.28 -2.78
CA ILE A 81 1.33 3.02 -2.06
C ILE A 81 1.79 3.24 -0.62
N ASP A 82 1.86 4.49 -0.15
CA ASP A 82 2.04 4.82 1.26
C ASP A 82 0.68 5.03 1.92
N GLY A 83 0.22 4.05 2.70
CA GLY A 83 -1.01 4.14 3.51
C GLY A 83 -0.79 4.58 4.95
N GLY A 84 0.42 5.03 5.29
CA GLY A 84 0.74 5.59 6.59
C GLY A 84 0.25 7.02 6.75
N ASN A 85 0.44 7.59 7.95
CA ASN A 85 0.20 9.01 8.22
C ASN A 85 1.45 9.85 7.94
N SER A 86 2.02 9.72 6.75
CA SER A 86 3.22 10.46 6.32
C SER A 86 2.98 11.96 6.18
N ASN A 87 4.02 12.78 6.27
CA ASN A 87 3.88 14.21 5.94
C ASN A 87 3.81 14.40 4.43
N TYR A 88 2.91 15.25 3.92
CA TYR A 88 2.79 15.48 2.46
C TYR A 88 4.11 15.89 1.80
N LYS A 89 5.01 16.61 2.51
CA LYS A 89 6.32 16.99 1.96
C LYS A 89 7.24 15.79 1.72
N ASP A 90 7.18 14.80 2.62
CA ASP A 90 7.91 13.54 2.43
C ASP A 90 7.32 12.73 1.29
N THR A 91 5.99 12.70 1.18
CA THR A 91 5.28 12.10 0.04
C THR A 91 5.74 12.68 -1.29
N LEU A 92 5.79 14.01 -1.42
CA LEU A 92 6.25 14.68 -2.65
C LEU A 92 7.72 14.36 -2.97
N ARG A 93 8.60 14.38 -1.96
CA ARG A 93 10.02 14.02 -2.11
C ARG A 93 10.19 12.57 -2.57
N ARG A 94 9.41 11.63 -2.01
CA ARG A 94 9.42 10.21 -2.39
C ARG A 94 8.92 10.01 -3.81
N ALA A 95 7.85 10.70 -4.18
CA ALA A 95 7.30 10.66 -5.53
C ALA A 95 8.33 11.09 -6.58
N GLU A 96 9.05 12.18 -6.34
CA GLU A 96 10.09 12.66 -7.25
C GLU A 96 11.22 11.63 -7.41
N LYS A 97 11.70 11.06 -6.30
CA LYS A 97 12.75 10.03 -6.31
C LYS A 97 12.31 8.76 -7.05
N LEU A 98 11.09 8.30 -6.82
CA LEU A 98 10.55 7.08 -7.43
C LEU A 98 10.22 7.26 -8.91
N SER A 99 9.71 8.43 -9.29
CA SER A 99 9.45 8.78 -10.69
C SER A 99 10.75 8.74 -11.52
N ALA A 100 11.87 9.19 -10.96
CA ALA A 100 13.18 9.09 -11.62
C ALA A 100 13.64 7.63 -11.86
N ALA A 101 13.07 6.66 -11.13
CA ALA A 101 13.30 5.24 -11.31
C ALA A 101 12.18 4.53 -12.11
N GLY A 102 11.22 5.28 -12.66
CA GLY A 102 10.07 4.73 -13.40
C GLY A 102 9.00 4.09 -12.51
N ILE A 103 9.06 4.28 -11.20
CA ILE A 103 8.15 3.68 -10.23
C ILE A 103 7.04 4.68 -9.91
N GLN A 104 5.79 4.21 -9.96
CA GLN A 104 4.61 5.00 -9.63
C GLN A 104 4.46 5.07 -8.11
N PHE A 105 4.09 6.24 -7.60
CA PHE A 105 3.91 6.45 -6.16
C PHE A 105 2.55 7.08 -5.87
N MET A 106 1.85 6.52 -4.89
CA MET A 106 0.55 6.99 -4.41
C MET A 106 0.57 7.15 -2.90
N ASP A 107 -0.21 8.11 -2.40
CA ASP A 107 -0.42 8.33 -0.98
C ASP A 107 -1.89 8.10 -0.62
N VAL A 108 -2.13 7.36 0.45
CA VAL A 108 -3.47 7.01 0.90
C VAL A 108 -3.67 7.42 2.35
N GLY A 109 -4.44 8.48 2.56
CA GLY A 109 -4.95 8.80 3.88
C GLY A 109 -6.03 7.80 4.27
N THR A 110 -5.84 7.10 5.39
CA THR A 110 -6.84 6.18 5.93
C THR A 110 -7.53 6.78 7.16
N SER A 111 -8.85 6.64 7.24
CA SER A 111 -9.65 7.00 8.43
C SER A 111 -10.51 5.83 8.88
N GLY A 112 -10.84 5.79 10.19
CA GLY A 112 -11.58 4.67 10.81
C GLY A 112 -10.73 3.67 11.61
N GLY A 113 -9.40 3.87 11.67
CA GLY A 113 -8.51 3.07 12.51
C GLY A 113 -8.48 1.58 12.17
N MET A 114 -8.19 0.73 13.16
CA MET A 114 -8.06 -0.71 12.96
C MET A 114 -9.37 -1.39 12.53
N GLU A 115 -10.51 -0.90 13.03
CA GLU A 115 -11.83 -1.44 12.69
C GLU A 115 -12.23 -1.08 11.26
N GLY A 116 -11.99 0.17 10.83
CA GLY A 116 -12.22 0.59 9.45
C GLY A 116 -11.37 -0.20 8.45
N ALA A 117 -10.08 -0.43 8.76
CA ALA A 117 -9.23 -1.27 7.92
C ALA A 117 -9.78 -2.69 7.71
N ARG A 118 -10.56 -3.21 8.67
CA ARG A 118 -11.11 -4.56 8.66
C ARG A 118 -12.48 -4.68 7.99
N ASN A 119 -13.36 -3.71 8.21
CA ASN A 119 -14.79 -3.81 7.91
C ASN A 119 -15.29 -2.78 6.90
N GLY A 120 -14.39 -1.97 6.34
CA GLY A 120 -14.73 -0.92 5.38
C GLY A 120 -13.93 0.34 5.63
N ALA A 121 -12.88 0.52 4.85
CA ALA A 121 -11.95 1.63 5.00
C ALA A 121 -12.54 2.93 4.44
N CYS A 122 -12.21 4.06 5.07
CA CYS A 122 -12.40 5.37 4.46
C CYS A 122 -11.04 5.87 3.93
N THR A 123 -10.88 5.96 2.62
CA THR A 123 -9.59 6.22 1.95
C THR A 123 -9.61 7.49 1.10
N MET A 124 -8.56 8.31 1.22
CA MET A 124 -8.30 9.47 0.38
C MET A 124 -7.03 9.20 -0.42
N ILE A 125 -7.15 9.07 -1.73
CA ILE A 125 -6.07 8.58 -2.60
C ILE A 125 -5.52 9.72 -3.45
N GLY A 126 -4.25 10.06 -3.22
CA GLY A 126 -3.46 10.94 -4.09
C GLY A 126 -2.53 10.12 -4.98
N GLY A 127 -2.38 10.52 -6.24
CA GLY A 127 -1.53 9.83 -7.20
C GLY A 127 -1.73 10.28 -8.64
N ASP A 128 -1.16 9.54 -9.58
CA ASP A 128 -1.51 9.69 -11.00
C ASP A 128 -2.89 9.09 -11.29
N ALA A 129 -3.66 9.70 -12.19
CA ALA A 129 -5.03 9.29 -12.48
C ALA A 129 -5.12 7.95 -13.20
N GLU A 130 -4.17 7.64 -14.09
CA GLU A 130 -4.11 6.36 -14.81
C GLU A 130 -3.70 5.25 -13.85
N VAL A 131 -2.76 5.54 -12.95
CA VAL A 131 -2.36 4.62 -11.88
C VAL A 131 -3.53 4.37 -10.93
N PHE A 132 -4.26 5.41 -10.52
CA PHE A 132 -5.47 5.27 -9.71
C PHE A 132 -6.50 4.37 -10.39
N ALA A 133 -6.79 4.56 -11.67
CA ALA A 133 -7.73 3.71 -12.40
C ALA A 133 -7.33 2.22 -12.40
N HIS A 134 -6.02 1.92 -12.35
CA HIS A 134 -5.53 0.56 -12.23
C HIS A 134 -5.80 -0.06 -10.85
N VAL A 135 -5.60 0.71 -9.77
CA VAL A 135 -5.75 0.23 -8.38
C VAL A 135 -7.13 0.49 -7.78
N GLU A 136 -8.00 1.26 -8.45
CA GLU A 136 -9.35 1.61 -8.01
C GLU A 136 -10.18 0.40 -7.58
N PRO A 137 -10.15 -0.77 -8.26
CA PRO A 137 -10.90 -1.95 -7.83
C PRO A 137 -10.56 -2.38 -6.40
N ILE A 138 -9.29 -2.27 -6.00
CA ILE A 138 -8.86 -2.61 -4.63
C ILE A 138 -9.56 -1.72 -3.62
N PHE A 139 -9.52 -0.39 -3.83
CA PHE A 139 -10.16 0.57 -2.94
C PHE A 139 -11.67 0.41 -2.90
N LYS A 140 -12.28 0.14 -4.06
CA LYS A 140 -13.72 -0.06 -4.17
C LYS A 140 -14.21 -1.25 -3.35
N ASP A 141 -13.46 -2.34 -3.33
CA ASP A 141 -13.89 -3.57 -2.65
C ASP A 141 -13.66 -3.51 -1.13
N ILE A 142 -12.58 -2.87 -0.67
CA ILE A 142 -12.24 -2.81 0.77
C ILE A 142 -12.90 -1.66 1.53
N SER A 143 -13.49 -0.69 0.82
CA SER A 143 -14.13 0.49 1.40
C SER A 143 -15.62 0.28 1.61
N ILE A 144 -16.18 1.02 2.58
CA ILE A 144 -17.65 1.15 2.68
C ILE A 144 -18.21 1.84 1.43
N GLU A 145 -19.54 1.80 1.25
CA GLU A 145 -20.21 2.55 0.19
C GLU A 145 -19.84 4.04 0.23
N ASN A 146 -19.33 4.56 -0.89
CA ASN A 146 -18.77 5.93 -1.01
C ASN A 146 -17.60 6.21 -0.04
N GLY A 147 -16.90 5.17 0.41
CA GLY A 147 -15.81 5.24 1.37
C GLY A 147 -14.43 5.53 0.79
N TYR A 148 -14.27 5.60 -0.53
CA TYR A 148 -13.00 6.00 -1.13
C TYR A 148 -13.17 7.23 -2.04
N LEU A 149 -12.14 8.07 -2.08
CA LEU A 149 -12.11 9.28 -2.89
C LEU A 149 -10.73 9.48 -3.50
N TYR A 150 -10.67 9.60 -4.82
CA TYR A 150 -9.49 10.13 -5.50
C TYR A 150 -9.40 11.64 -5.31
N THR A 151 -8.32 12.11 -4.70
CA THR A 151 -8.15 13.51 -4.31
C THR A 151 -7.26 14.31 -5.25
N GLY A 152 -6.70 13.66 -6.27
CA GLY A 152 -5.86 14.29 -7.28
C GLY A 152 -4.40 13.82 -7.20
N LYS A 153 -3.48 14.75 -7.50
CA LYS A 153 -2.05 14.45 -7.62
C LYS A 153 -1.44 13.96 -6.31
N VAL A 154 -0.35 13.21 -6.41
CA VAL A 154 0.45 12.76 -5.25
C VAL A 154 0.67 13.88 -4.23
N GLY A 155 0.45 13.56 -2.95
CA GLY A 155 0.41 14.48 -1.82
C GLY A 155 -0.97 15.04 -1.48
N SER A 156 -2.03 14.68 -2.22
CA SER A 156 -3.40 15.12 -1.94
C SER A 156 -4.21 14.15 -1.08
N GLY A 157 -3.75 12.91 -0.93
CA GLY A 157 -4.43 11.87 -0.14
C GLY A 157 -4.15 12.00 1.36
N ILE A 158 -3.01 12.59 1.71
CA ILE A 158 -2.56 12.81 3.08
C ILE A 158 -2.45 14.32 3.40
N SER A 159 -2.74 14.69 4.65
CA SER A 159 -2.69 16.06 5.17
C SER A 159 -1.29 16.55 5.55
#